data_AF-A0A2E7AUI1-F1
#
_entry.id   AF-A0A2E7AUI1-F1
#
_cell.length_a   1.000
_cell.length_b   1.000
_cell.length_c   1.000
_cell.angle_alpha   90.00
_cell.angle_beta   90.00
_cell.angle_gamma   90.00
#
_symmetry.space_group_name_H-M   'P 1'
#
loop_
_entity.id
_entity.type
_entity.pdbx_description
1 polymer ?
#
loop_
_entity_poly.entity_id
_entity_poly.type
_entity_poly.pdbx_seq_one_letter_code
_entity_poly.pdbx_strand_id
1 'polypeptide(L)'
;IDELRQARLLPFDTNYSIEVDIELPLSQGFGMSAAGLSALALACYEMTKQGSIPQYFRVAHHIERRYSGGLGDVLGLFVGGVELRTHPGSPPSPGVACSFALESPVLLIWRSDEAKHTSEYIDHPEWKMNITRAGDSAVDRLSSKKWDTTSWNALLQESQTFGRVSKMLEEPSRQSMLADVQSVLYELKLQATTRARLCMLGTSCVLLPSKANQPLDEEDLKQISNRLESMKLDSILTSIAPQRIV
;
A
#
# COMPACT_ATOMS: atom_id res chain seq x y z
N ILE A 1 -17.49 -8.37 13.09
CA ILE A 1 -17.86 -8.59 14.52
C ILE A 1 -17.99 -10.08 14.84
N ASP A 2 -18.78 -10.85 14.07
CA ASP A 2 -19.00 -12.27 14.39
C ASP A 2 -17.71 -13.11 14.41
N GLU A 3 -16.77 -12.87 13.49
CA GLU A 3 -15.46 -13.54 13.49
C GLU A 3 -14.67 -13.28 14.79
N LEU A 4 -14.72 -12.05 15.33
CA LEU A 4 -14.08 -11.72 16.60
C LEU A 4 -14.78 -12.42 17.78
N ARG A 5 -16.11 -12.54 17.75
CA ARG A 5 -16.86 -13.31 18.76
C ARG A 5 -16.54 -14.80 18.70
N GLN A 6 -16.50 -15.39 17.50
CA GLN A 6 -16.13 -16.79 17.30
C GLN A 6 -14.71 -17.08 17.81
N ALA A 7 -13.79 -16.13 17.63
CA ALA A 7 -12.43 -16.17 18.18
C ALA A 7 -12.37 -15.87 19.71
N ARG A 8 -13.52 -15.60 20.35
CA ARG A 8 -13.64 -15.21 21.77
C ARG A 8 -12.83 -13.95 22.13
N LEU A 9 -12.75 -13.01 21.18
CA LEU A 9 -12.09 -11.71 21.31
C LEU A 9 -13.09 -10.57 21.60
N LEU A 10 -14.39 -10.82 21.38
CA LEU A 10 -15.48 -9.93 21.75
C LEU A 10 -16.57 -10.70 22.52
N PRO A 11 -17.21 -10.07 23.53
CA PRO A 11 -18.43 -10.58 24.15
C PRO A 11 -19.57 -10.85 23.15
N PHE A 12 -20.33 -11.93 23.41
CA PHE A 12 -21.46 -12.34 22.59
C PHE A 12 -22.76 -11.58 22.91
N ASP A 13 -22.89 -11.07 24.13
CA ASP A 13 -24.07 -10.43 24.70
C ASP A 13 -24.04 -8.88 24.65
N THR A 14 -23.03 -8.31 23.99
CA THR A 14 -22.85 -6.86 23.85
C THR A 14 -23.15 -6.40 22.43
N ASN A 15 -23.84 -5.26 22.31
CA ASN A 15 -24.06 -4.56 21.05
C ASN A 15 -23.01 -3.46 20.85
N TYR A 16 -22.61 -3.24 19.60
CA TYR A 16 -21.59 -2.26 19.23
C TYR A 16 -22.15 -1.31 18.16
N SER A 17 -21.89 -0.02 18.31
CA SER A 17 -21.99 0.95 17.22
C SER A 17 -20.59 1.22 16.70
N ILE A 18 -20.41 1.21 15.39
CA ILE A 18 -19.11 1.32 14.74
C ILE A 18 -19.19 2.43 13.71
N GLU A 19 -18.27 3.38 13.83
CA GLU A 19 -18.05 4.45 12.85
C GLU A 19 -16.60 4.31 12.37
N VAL A 20 -16.41 4.39 11.06
CA VAL A 20 -15.10 4.24 10.41
C VAL A 20 -14.92 5.40 9.46
N ASP A 21 -13.95 6.26 9.77
CA ASP A 21 -13.51 7.34 8.90
C ASP A 21 -12.33 6.88 8.06
N ILE A 22 -12.39 7.15 6.75
CA ILE A 22 -11.31 6.85 5.80
C ILE A 22 -10.78 8.16 5.22
N GLU A 23 -9.47 8.34 5.28
CA GLU A 23 -8.80 9.58 4.83
C GLU A 23 -8.39 9.55 3.35
N LEU A 24 -8.48 8.38 2.72
CA LEU A 24 -8.08 8.15 1.34
C LEU A 24 -9.23 7.54 0.54
N PRO A 25 -9.29 7.79 -0.77
CA PRO A 25 -10.31 7.23 -1.64
C PRO A 25 -10.23 5.70 -1.70
N LEU A 26 -11.41 5.08 -1.81
CA LEU A 26 -11.52 3.66 -2.10
C LEU A 26 -11.08 3.37 -3.55
N SER A 27 -10.66 2.12 -3.80
CA SER A 27 -10.29 1.62 -5.13
C SER A 27 -9.12 2.35 -5.82
N GLN A 28 -8.29 3.06 -5.06
CA GLN A 28 -7.05 3.67 -5.55
C GLN A 28 -5.78 2.93 -5.13
N GLY A 29 -5.87 1.63 -4.80
CA GLY A 29 -4.68 0.83 -4.49
C GLY A 29 -3.99 1.17 -3.16
N PHE A 30 -4.65 1.93 -2.27
CA PHE A 30 -4.13 2.33 -0.96
C PHE A 30 -4.46 1.34 0.17
N GLY A 31 -5.18 0.25 -0.11
CA GLY A 31 -5.50 -0.78 0.90
C GLY A 31 -6.50 -0.34 1.97
N MET A 32 -7.42 0.58 1.64
CA MET A 32 -8.34 1.18 2.63
C MET A 32 -9.31 0.21 3.29
N SER A 33 -9.70 -0.88 2.61
CA SER A 33 -10.49 -1.95 3.23
C SER A 33 -9.72 -2.63 4.37
N ALA A 34 -8.50 -3.10 4.09
CA ALA A 34 -7.62 -3.69 5.08
C ALA A 34 -7.26 -2.71 6.20
N ALA A 35 -7.06 -1.43 5.88
CA ALA A 35 -6.81 -0.39 6.88
C ALA A 35 -8.00 -0.23 7.84
N GLY A 36 -9.22 -0.10 7.33
CA GLY A 36 -10.44 0.00 8.14
C GLY A 36 -10.69 -1.24 8.99
N LEU A 37 -10.51 -2.44 8.43
CA LEU A 37 -10.62 -3.69 9.19
C LEU A 37 -9.56 -3.81 10.28
N SER A 38 -8.31 -3.44 9.99
CA SER A 38 -7.22 -3.47 10.96
C SER A 38 -7.44 -2.45 12.08
N ALA A 39 -7.93 -1.24 11.74
CA ALA A 39 -8.29 -0.21 12.71
C ALA A 39 -9.42 -0.67 13.63
N LEU A 40 -10.50 -1.24 13.07
CA LEU A 40 -11.59 -1.81 13.86
C LEU A 40 -11.11 -2.95 14.76
N ALA A 41 -10.28 -3.86 14.23
CA ALA A 41 -9.77 -4.97 15.00
C ALA A 41 -8.91 -4.47 16.19
N LEU A 42 -8.07 -3.46 15.97
CA LEU A 42 -7.29 -2.82 17.04
C LEU A 42 -8.17 -2.08 18.04
N ALA A 43 -9.21 -1.37 17.59
CA ALA A 43 -10.16 -0.71 18.50
C ALA A 43 -10.90 -1.74 19.38
N CYS A 44 -11.28 -2.89 18.82
CA CYS A 44 -11.84 -3.99 19.60
C CYS A 44 -10.86 -4.54 20.63
N TYR A 45 -9.58 -4.72 20.25
CA TYR A 45 -8.54 -5.12 21.21
C TYR A 45 -8.35 -4.09 22.32
N GLU A 46 -8.33 -2.80 21.99
CA GLU A 46 -8.19 -1.73 22.98
C GLU A 46 -9.38 -1.69 23.95
N MET A 47 -10.58 -1.98 23.47
CA MET A 47 -11.79 -2.04 24.30
C MET A 47 -11.82 -3.26 25.23
N THR A 48 -11.46 -4.45 24.76
CA THR A 48 -11.59 -5.68 25.57
C THR A 48 -10.32 -6.07 26.31
N LYS A 49 -9.16 -5.69 25.78
CA LYS A 49 -7.83 -6.16 26.19
C LYS A 49 -7.73 -7.70 26.24
N GLN A 50 -8.59 -8.41 25.50
CA GLN A 50 -8.61 -9.87 25.44
C GLN A 50 -7.77 -10.38 24.26
N GLY A 51 -6.99 -11.43 24.48
CA GLY A 51 -6.12 -12.01 23.45
C GLY A 51 -4.87 -11.17 23.19
N SER A 52 -4.39 -11.18 21.96
CA SER A 52 -3.20 -10.42 21.54
C SER A 52 -3.41 -9.76 20.18
N ILE A 53 -2.73 -8.63 19.94
CA ILE A 53 -2.78 -7.88 18.66
C ILE A 53 -2.65 -8.79 17.42
N PRO A 54 -1.71 -9.76 17.36
CA PRO A 54 -1.62 -10.68 16.22
C PRO A 54 -2.89 -11.50 15.96
N GLN A 55 -3.68 -11.85 16.98
CA GLN A 55 -4.95 -12.54 16.79
C GLN A 55 -5.99 -11.65 16.10
N TYR A 56 -6.03 -10.36 16.42
CA TYR A 56 -6.92 -9.40 15.76
C TYR A 56 -6.53 -9.14 14.31
N PHE A 57 -5.22 -9.02 14.02
CA PHE A 57 -4.72 -8.94 12.64
C PHE A 57 -5.02 -10.22 11.85
N ARG A 58 -4.95 -11.40 12.48
CA ARG A 58 -5.35 -12.66 11.85
C ARG A 58 -6.84 -12.66 11.49
N VAL A 59 -7.71 -12.21 12.39
CA VAL A 59 -9.15 -12.09 12.11
C VAL A 59 -9.40 -11.08 10.99
N ALA A 60 -8.76 -9.90 11.03
CA ALA A 60 -8.85 -8.90 9.97
C ALA A 60 -8.42 -9.48 8.61
N HIS A 61 -7.33 -10.24 8.57
CA HIS A 61 -6.86 -10.93 7.36
C HIS A 61 -7.89 -11.95 6.86
N HIS A 62 -8.49 -12.75 7.75
CA HIS A 62 -9.51 -13.72 7.36
C HIS A 62 -10.77 -13.06 6.78
N ILE A 63 -11.22 -11.96 7.38
CA ILE A 63 -12.33 -11.17 6.85
C ILE A 63 -11.96 -10.62 5.47
N GLU A 64 -10.79 -10.00 5.34
CA GLU A 64 -10.35 -9.40 4.07
C GLU A 64 -10.22 -10.44 2.95
N ARG A 65 -9.71 -11.64 3.26
CA ARG A 65 -9.65 -12.77 2.32
C ARG A 65 -11.02 -13.28 1.90
N ARG A 66 -12.00 -13.26 2.82
CA ARG A 66 -13.36 -13.75 2.57
C ARG A 66 -14.19 -12.77 1.74
N TYR A 67 -14.04 -11.46 1.97
CA TYR A 67 -14.97 -10.46 1.42
C TYR A 67 -14.37 -9.52 0.37
N SER A 68 -13.08 -9.20 0.48
CA SER A 68 -12.46 -8.13 -0.33
C SER A 68 -11.42 -8.64 -1.33
N GLY A 69 -11.05 -9.93 -1.25
CA GLY A 69 -10.03 -10.54 -2.10
C GLY A 69 -8.59 -10.08 -1.81
N GLY A 70 -8.38 -9.17 -0.86
CA GLY A 70 -7.08 -8.65 -0.46
C GLY A 70 -6.14 -9.76 0.01
N LEU A 71 -4.94 -9.82 -0.58
CA LEU A 71 -3.99 -10.92 -0.36
C LEU A 71 -2.88 -10.58 0.64
N GLY A 72 -2.55 -9.30 0.82
CA GLY A 72 -1.35 -8.92 1.58
C GLY A 72 -1.41 -7.62 2.35
N ASP A 73 -2.41 -6.78 2.15
CA ASP A 73 -2.48 -5.46 2.78
C ASP A 73 -2.46 -5.57 4.32
N VAL A 74 -3.23 -6.50 4.89
CA VAL A 74 -3.26 -6.73 6.34
C VAL A 74 -1.89 -7.20 6.87
N LEU A 75 -1.15 -8.01 6.13
CA LEU A 75 0.20 -8.44 6.54
C LEU A 75 1.20 -7.28 6.45
N GLY A 76 1.11 -6.45 5.41
CA GLY A 76 1.92 -5.24 5.29
C GLY A 76 1.65 -4.24 6.43
N LEU A 77 0.37 -4.02 6.76
CA LEU A 77 -0.04 -3.19 7.90
C LEU A 77 0.42 -3.77 9.24
N PHE A 78 0.45 -5.09 9.38
CA PHE A 78 0.90 -5.76 10.59
C PHE A 78 2.38 -5.51 10.88
N VAL A 79 3.24 -5.56 9.86
CA VAL A 79 4.70 -5.36 10.02
C VAL A 79 5.15 -3.89 9.94
N GLY A 80 4.39 -3.04 9.25
CA GLY A 80 4.73 -1.62 9.06
C GLY A 80 6.04 -1.39 8.29
N GLY A 81 6.45 -0.13 8.18
CA GLY A 81 7.68 0.26 7.47
C GLY A 81 7.65 -0.08 5.98
N VAL A 82 8.85 -0.28 5.42
CA VAL A 82 9.04 -0.78 4.05
C VAL A 82 9.14 -2.30 4.08
N GLU A 83 8.08 -2.99 3.66
CA GLU A 83 7.94 -4.44 3.80
C GLU A 83 8.30 -5.24 2.54
N LEU A 84 8.80 -6.45 2.74
CA LEU A 84 8.87 -7.52 1.73
C LEU A 84 8.26 -8.81 2.29
N ARG A 85 7.14 -9.21 1.70
CA ARG A 85 6.54 -10.53 1.88
C ARG A 85 7.37 -11.61 1.19
N THR A 86 7.87 -12.56 1.98
CA THR A 86 8.65 -13.71 1.49
C THR A 86 7.83 -14.99 1.45
N HIS A 87 6.80 -15.10 2.29
CA HIS A 87 5.91 -16.27 2.31
C HIS A 87 4.44 -15.83 2.38
N PRO A 88 3.56 -16.41 1.55
CA PRO A 88 2.14 -16.07 1.55
C PRO A 88 1.44 -16.60 2.81
N GLY A 89 0.51 -15.82 3.35
CA GLY A 89 -0.34 -16.27 4.46
C GLY A 89 -0.83 -15.15 5.36
N SER A 90 -1.57 -15.52 6.40
CA SER A 90 -2.04 -14.59 7.42
C SER A 90 -0.93 -14.23 8.41
N PRO A 91 -0.94 -13.01 8.96
CA PRO A 91 -0.12 -12.69 10.13
C PRO A 91 -0.60 -13.44 11.39
N PRO A 92 0.28 -13.73 12.36
CA PRO A 92 1.74 -13.71 12.25
C PRO A 92 2.29 -14.96 11.52
N SER A 93 1.43 -15.92 11.18
CA SER A 93 1.77 -17.19 10.55
C SER A 93 0.53 -17.77 9.85
N PRO A 94 0.68 -18.39 8.66
CA PRO A 94 1.94 -18.75 7.99
C PRO A 94 2.59 -17.63 7.16
N GLY A 95 1.98 -16.44 7.07
CA GLY A 95 2.56 -15.34 6.30
C GLY A 95 3.83 -14.80 6.93
N VAL A 96 4.86 -14.57 6.12
CA VAL A 96 6.15 -14.03 6.57
C VAL A 96 6.49 -12.79 5.75
N ALA A 97 6.79 -11.71 6.44
CA ALA A 97 7.31 -10.48 5.85
C ALA A 97 8.45 -9.94 6.71
N CYS A 98 9.47 -9.37 6.06
CA CYS A 98 10.49 -8.57 6.72
C CYS A 98 10.24 -7.10 6.43
N SER A 99 10.69 -6.22 7.33
CA SER A 99 10.54 -4.78 7.15
C SER A 99 11.76 -4.02 7.66
N PHE A 100 11.91 -2.79 7.20
CA PHE A 100 12.83 -1.81 7.77
C PHE A 100 12.15 -0.44 7.87
N ALA A 101 12.60 0.36 8.83
CA ALA A 101 12.15 1.73 8.99
C ALA A 101 12.76 2.65 7.92
N LEU A 102 11.94 3.56 7.38
CA LEU A 102 12.39 4.63 6.51
C LEU A 102 11.62 5.90 6.87
N GLU A 103 12.34 6.90 7.39
CA GLU A 103 11.75 8.19 7.74
C GLU A 103 11.82 9.11 6.52
N SER A 104 10.70 9.27 5.83
CA SER A 104 10.53 10.26 4.76
C SER A 104 9.06 10.63 4.64
N PRO A 105 8.74 11.92 4.44
CA PRO A 105 7.43 12.26 3.92
C PRO A 105 7.29 11.68 2.50
N VAL A 106 6.05 11.41 2.13
CA VAL A 106 5.64 10.93 0.82
C VAL A 106 4.37 11.66 0.40
N LEU A 107 4.17 11.79 -0.90
CA LEU A 107 2.94 12.36 -1.45
C LEU A 107 2.18 11.26 -2.20
N LEU A 108 0.98 10.94 -1.74
CA LEU A 108 0.05 10.08 -2.47
C LEU A 108 -0.75 10.95 -3.43
N ILE A 109 -0.91 10.50 -4.66
CA ILE A 109 -1.59 11.22 -5.74
C ILE A 109 -2.58 10.28 -6.41
N TRP A 110 -3.79 10.75 -6.73
CA TRP A 110 -4.79 9.95 -7.43
C TRP A 110 -5.70 10.83 -8.31
N ARG A 111 -6.47 10.17 -9.18
CA ARG A 111 -7.53 10.82 -9.96
C ARG A 111 -8.90 10.43 -9.40
N SER A 112 -9.62 11.40 -8.81
CA SER A 112 -10.95 11.14 -8.20
C SER A 112 -12.03 10.76 -9.21
N ASP A 113 -11.91 11.24 -10.45
CA ASP A 113 -12.93 11.08 -11.50
C ASP A 113 -12.95 9.67 -12.12
N GLU A 114 -11.90 8.88 -11.88
CA GLU A 114 -11.75 7.53 -12.45
C GLU A 114 -11.94 6.46 -11.38
N ALA A 115 -13.20 6.22 -10.99
CA ALA A 115 -13.56 4.98 -10.32
C ALA A 115 -13.46 3.83 -11.32
N LYS A 116 -12.27 3.23 -11.48
CA LYS A 116 -12.15 2.07 -12.35
C LYS A 116 -12.66 0.81 -11.67
N HIS A 117 -13.48 0.09 -12.44
CA HIS A 117 -13.89 -1.30 -12.25
C HIS A 117 -12.65 -2.22 -12.18
N THR A 118 -11.98 -2.24 -11.03
CA THR A 118 -10.80 -3.10 -10.74
C THR A 118 -11.07 -4.58 -10.98
N SER A 119 -12.34 -4.99 -10.93
CA SER A 119 -12.81 -6.34 -11.23
C SER A 119 -12.66 -6.76 -12.69
N GLU A 120 -12.74 -5.84 -13.66
CA GLU A 120 -12.68 -6.24 -15.08
C GLU A 120 -11.26 -6.59 -15.54
N TYR A 121 -10.24 -5.98 -14.91
CA TYR A 121 -8.84 -6.08 -15.36
C TYR A 121 -8.03 -7.17 -14.67
N ILE A 122 -8.28 -7.38 -13.36
CA ILE A 122 -7.56 -8.40 -12.59
C ILE A 122 -7.91 -9.79 -13.10
N ASP A 123 -9.15 -10.02 -13.55
CA ASP A 123 -9.62 -11.34 -13.97
C ASP A 123 -9.16 -11.79 -15.37
N HIS A 124 -8.47 -10.93 -16.12
CA HIS A 124 -7.93 -11.30 -17.42
C HIS A 124 -6.74 -12.27 -17.27
N PRO A 125 -6.82 -13.50 -17.81
CA PRO A 125 -5.83 -14.56 -17.56
C PRO A 125 -4.39 -14.19 -17.94
N GLU A 126 -4.21 -13.51 -19.08
CA GLU A 126 -2.88 -13.08 -19.53
C GLU A 126 -2.28 -12.03 -18.59
N TRP A 127 -3.12 -11.16 -18.04
CA TRP A 127 -2.70 -10.11 -17.13
C TRP A 127 -2.31 -10.67 -15.77
N LYS A 128 -3.10 -11.62 -15.22
CA LYS A 128 -2.71 -12.40 -14.04
C LYS A 128 -1.35 -13.05 -14.25
N MET A 129 -1.16 -13.73 -15.39
CA MET A 129 0.11 -14.39 -15.71
C MET A 129 1.28 -13.40 -15.77
N ASN A 130 1.11 -12.24 -16.41
CA ASN A 130 2.14 -11.21 -16.51
C ASN A 130 2.50 -10.62 -15.13
N ILE A 131 1.49 -10.32 -14.31
CA ILE A 131 1.67 -9.84 -12.94
C ILE A 131 2.40 -10.88 -12.09
N THR A 132 1.94 -12.14 -12.10
CA THR A 132 2.54 -13.23 -11.32
C THR A 132 4.02 -13.39 -11.70
N ARG A 133 4.31 -13.56 -13.00
CA ARG A 133 5.70 -13.74 -13.46
C ARG A 133 6.60 -12.55 -13.10
N ALA A 134 6.11 -11.32 -13.28
CA ALA A 134 6.87 -10.11 -12.95
C ALA A 134 7.10 -9.98 -11.44
N GLY A 135 6.08 -10.31 -10.64
CA GLY A 135 6.11 -10.28 -9.19
C GLY A 135 7.08 -11.30 -8.62
N ASP A 136 6.96 -12.58 -9.01
CA ASP A 136 7.84 -13.66 -8.56
C ASP A 136 9.30 -13.32 -8.88
N SER A 137 9.57 -12.88 -10.11
CA SER A 137 10.90 -12.46 -10.53
C SER A 137 11.48 -11.32 -9.68
N ALA A 138 10.66 -10.35 -9.28
CA ALA A 138 11.08 -9.24 -8.45
C ALA A 138 11.34 -9.69 -7.00
N VAL A 139 10.46 -10.51 -6.45
CA VAL A 139 10.60 -11.08 -5.10
C VAL A 139 11.83 -11.97 -5.00
N ASP A 140 12.12 -12.80 -5.99
CA ASP A 140 13.33 -13.64 -6.04
C ASP A 140 14.60 -12.79 -5.96
N ARG A 141 14.67 -11.69 -6.71
CA ARG A 141 15.82 -10.78 -6.70
C ARG A 141 15.93 -10.00 -5.39
N LEU A 142 14.81 -9.53 -4.84
CA LEU A 142 14.80 -8.74 -3.61
C LEU A 142 15.07 -9.60 -2.36
N SER A 143 14.52 -10.81 -2.29
CA SER A 143 14.68 -11.73 -1.16
C SER A 143 16.12 -12.27 -1.02
N SER A 144 16.91 -12.24 -2.09
CA SER A 144 18.33 -12.56 -2.05
C SER A 144 19.20 -11.48 -1.35
N LYS A 145 18.63 -10.30 -1.08
CA LYS A 145 19.31 -9.17 -0.45
C LYS A 145 18.96 -9.09 1.04
N LYS A 146 19.83 -8.46 1.81
CA LYS A 146 19.48 -8.04 3.17
C LYS A 146 18.40 -6.95 3.10
N TRP A 147 17.28 -7.17 3.80
CA TRP A 147 16.15 -6.26 3.78
C TRP A 147 16.32 -5.12 4.80
N ASP A 148 17.17 -4.16 4.45
CA ASP A 148 17.36 -2.90 5.17
C ASP A 148 17.41 -1.71 4.19
N THR A 149 17.75 -0.51 4.68
CA THR A 149 17.80 0.71 3.88
C THR A 149 18.72 0.62 2.65
N THR A 150 19.69 -0.31 2.64
CA THR A 150 20.56 -0.55 1.47
C THR A 150 19.81 -1.17 0.28
N SER A 151 18.65 -1.80 0.52
CA SER A 151 17.80 -2.40 -0.52
C SER A 151 16.89 -1.38 -1.22
N TRP A 152 16.81 -0.13 -0.74
CA TRP A 152 15.90 0.89 -1.29
C TRP A 152 16.05 1.13 -2.79
N ASN A 153 17.28 1.30 -3.26
CA ASN A 153 17.51 1.55 -4.69
C ASN A 153 17.13 0.33 -5.55
N ALA A 154 17.38 -0.87 -5.05
CA ALA A 154 16.95 -2.10 -5.71
C ALA A 154 15.41 -2.20 -5.75
N LEU A 155 14.73 -1.90 -4.64
CA LEU A 155 13.26 -1.85 -4.59
C LEU A 155 12.68 -0.86 -5.62
N LEU A 156 13.24 0.35 -5.70
CA LEU A 156 12.79 1.35 -6.69
C LEU A 156 13.00 0.90 -8.14
N GLN A 157 14.08 0.16 -8.43
CA GLN A 157 14.37 -0.40 -9.75
C GLN A 157 13.44 -1.58 -10.08
N GLU A 158 13.21 -2.47 -9.12
CA GLU A 158 12.30 -3.60 -9.27
C GLU A 158 10.85 -3.14 -9.43
N SER A 159 10.41 -2.12 -8.70
CA SER A 159 9.08 -1.52 -8.86
C SER A 159 8.88 -0.94 -10.27
N GLN A 160 9.88 -0.23 -10.82
CA GLN A 160 9.83 0.29 -12.18
C GLN A 160 9.81 -0.84 -13.22
N THR A 161 10.65 -1.86 -13.02
CA THR A 161 10.72 -3.03 -13.90
C THR A 161 9.40 -3.80 -13.88
N PHE A 162 8.83 -4.00 -12.71
CA PHE A 162 7.54 -4.64 -12.50
C PHE A 162 6.44 -3.90 -13.26
N GLY A 163 6.32 -2.58 -13.11
CA GLY A 163 5.29 -1.80 -13.81
C GLY A 163 5.33 -1.95 -15.33
N ARG A 164 6.54 -2.08 -15.91
CA ARG A 164 6.73 -2.29 -17.35
C ARG A 164 6.45 -3.73 -17.77
N VAL A 165 7.03 -4.71 -17.08
CA VAL A 165 6.96 -6.13 -17.48
C VAL A 165 5.59 -6.74 -17.20
N SER A 166 4.87 -6.25 -16.19
CA SER A 166 3.48 -6.64 -15.91
C SER A 166 2.47 -6.03 -16.89
N LYS A 167 2.91 -5.13 -17.79
CA LYS A 167 2.07 -4.29 -18.65
C LYS A 167 1.14 -3.33 -17.91
N MET A 168 1.32 -3.15 -16.60
CA MET A 168 0.47 -2.26 -15.81
C MET A 168 0.59 -0.79 -16.22
N LEU A 169 1.78 -0.39 -16.69
CA LEU A 169 2.03 0.94 -17.25
C LEU A 169 1.41 1.16 -18.64
N GLU A 170 0.92 0.11 -19.33
CA GLU A 170 0.33 0.23 -20.67
C GLU A 170 -1.14 0.70 -20.62
N GLU A 171 -1.74 0.76 -19.43
CA GLU A 171 -3.09 1.27 -19.28
C GLU A 171 -3.12 2.80 -19.49
N PRO A 172 -3.93 3.33 -20.42
CA PRO A 172 -3.87 4.73 -20.81
C PRO A 172 -4.05 5.74 -19.68
N SER A 173 -4.95 5.46 -18.72
CA SER A 173 -5.18 6.38 -17.60
C SER A 173 -4.00 6.47 -16.64
N ARG A 174 -3.44 5.31 -16.26
CA ARG A 174 -2.25 5.24 -15.41
C ARG A 174 -1.05 5.88 -16.09
N GLN A 175 -0.90 5.64 -17.39
CA GLN A 175 0.16 6.25 -18.19
C GLN A 175 0.02 7.77 -18.25
N SER A 176 -1.18 8.27 -18.55
CA SER A 176 -1.48 9.71 -18.60
C SER A 176 -1.22 10.37 -17.24
N MET A 177 -1.77 9.82 -16.15
CA MET A 177 -1.56 10.38 -14.82
C MET A 177 -0.08 10.36 -14.42
N LEU A 178 0.66 9.28 -14.70
CA LEU A 178 2.08 9.24 -14.39
C LEU A 178 2.89 10.26 -15.21
N ALA A 179 2.52 10.47 -16.48
CA ALA A 179 3.14 11.48 -17.33
C ALA A 179 2.86 12.91 -16.81
N ASP A 180 1.64 13.20 -16.36
CA ASP A 180 1.26 14.47 -15.75
C ASP A 180 2.12 14.76 -14.51
N VAL A 181 2.23 13.78 -13.61
CA VAL A 181 3.09 13.89 -12.41
C VAL A 181 4.56 14.08 -12.78
N GLN A 182 5.06 13.37 -13.80
CA GLN A 182 6.43 13.52 -14.28
C GLN A 182 6.70 14.90 -14.89
N SER A 183 5.72 15.49 -15.58
CA SER A 183 5.83 16.87 -16.11
C SER A 183 6.03 17.87 -14.98
N VAL A 184 5.22 17.76 -13.90
CA VAL A 184 5.34 18.64 -12.72
C VAL A 184 6.73 18.48 -12.07
N LEU A 185 7.22 17.25 -11.91
CA LEU A 185 8.55 17.01 -11.37
C LEU A 185 9.66 17.64 -12.24
N TYR A 186 9.51 17.61 -13.57
CA TYR A 186 10.47 18.21 -14.49
C TYR A 186 10.46 19.75 -14.42
N GLU A 187 9.26 20.35 -14.42
CA GLU A 187 9.08 21.80 -14.30
C GLU A 187 9.71 22.35 -13.02
N LEU A 188 9.54 21.65 -11.90
CA LEU A 188 10.10 22.01 -10.60
C LEU A 188 11.55 21.54 -10.40
N LYS A 189 12.14 20.84 -11.38
CA LYS A 189 13.52 20.31 -11.35
C LYS A 189 13.79 19.29 -10.23
N LEU A 190 12.77 18.52 -9.84
CA LEU A 190 12.80 17.56 -8.72
C LEU A 190 13.05 16.11 -9.16
N GLN A 191 13.25 15.85 -10.46
CA GLN A 191 13.49 14.50 -11.00
C GLN A 191 14.77 13.83 -10.50
N ALA A 192 15.73 14.59 -9.95
CA ALA A 192 16.96 14.02 -9.39
C ALA A 192 16.71 13.37 -8.01
N THR A 193 15.86 13.98 -7.20
CA THR A 193 15.61 13.63 -5.79
C THR A 193 14.32 12.84 -5.59
N THR A 194 13.36 12.93 -6.53
CA THR A 194 12.02 12.35 -6.39
C THR A 194 11.76 11.26 -7.43
N ARG A 195 11.02 10.22 -7.04
CA ARG A 195 10.59 9.11 -7.91
C ARG A 195 9.09 8.91 -7.77
N ALA A 196 8.36 9.02 -8.88
CA ALA A 196 6.97 8.62 -8.95
C ALA A 196 6.86 7.10 -9.19
N ARG A 197 6.00 6.41 -8.43
CA ARG A 197 5.69 4.98 -8.60
C ARG A 197 4.20 4.76 -8.55
N LEU A 198 3.65 3.99 -9.50
CA LEU A 198 2.23 3.64 -9.47
C LEU A 198 1.91 2.83 -8.22
N CYS A 199 0.75 3.10 -7.62
CA CYS A 199 0.17 2.21 -6.63
C CYS A 199 -0.53 1.06 -7.35
N MET A 200 -0.42 -0.13 -6.79
CA MET A 200 -0.96 -1.33 -7.41
C MET A 200 -2.49 -1.26 -7.45
N LEU A 201 -3.08 -1.58 -8.61
CA LEU A 201 -4.53 -1.71 -8.80
C LEU A 201 -5.36 -0.41 -8.67
N GLY A 202 -4.73 0.79 -8.64
CA GLY A 202 -5.41 2.09 -8.65
C GLY A 202 -5.03 2.97 -9.84
N THR A 203 -5.73 4.08 -10.06
CA THR A 203 -5.26 5.22 -10.88
C THR A 203 -4.64 6.24 -9.93
N SER A 204 -3.51 5.82 -9.35
CA SER A 204 -2.81 6.55 -8.30
C SER A 204 -1.31 6.25 -8.32
N CYS A 205 -0.53 7.13 -7.71
CA CYS A 205 0.91 6.96 -7.54
C CYS A 205 1.38 7.57 -6.22
N VAL A 206 2.62 7.25 -5.87
CA VAL A 206 3.32 7.81 -4.71
C VAL A 206 4.62 8.45 -5.16
N LEU A 207 4.95 9.58 -4.55
CA LEU A 207 6.27 10.21 -4.64
C LEU A 207 7.17 9.71 -3.51
N LEU A 208 8.33 9.20 -3.90
CA LEU A 208 9.31 8.56 -3.03
C LEU A 208 10.69 9.20 -3.19
N PRO A 209 11.52 9.24 -2.12
CA PRO A 209 12.88 9.74 -2.22
C PRO A 209 13.73 8.84 -3.13
N SER A 210 14.61 9.44 -3.92
CA SER A 210 15.50 8.70 -4.83
C SER A 210 16.58 7.91 -4.09
N LYS A 211 16.86 8.25 -2.82
CA LYS A 211 17.79 7.54 -1.93
C LYS A 211 17.21 7.47 -0.52
N ALA A 212 17.46 6.36 0.18
CA ALA A 212 16.91 6.14 1.52
C ALA A 212 17.35 7.18 2.56
N ASN A 213 18.54 7.76 2.41
CA ASN A 213 19.12 8.73 3.34
C ASN A 213 18.90 10.20 2.90
N GLN A 214 18.02 10.44 1.91
CA GLN A 214 17.70 11.76 1.41
C GLN A 214 16.17 11.90 1.38
N PRO A 215 15.52 12.17 2.53
CA PRO A 215 14.08 12.32 2.60
C PRO A 215 13.60 13.45 1.68
N LEU A 216 12.35 13.36 1.25
CA LEU A 216 11.72 14.43 0.46
C LEU A 216 11.51 15.67 1.34
N ASP A 217 11.59 16.85 0.72
CA ASP A 217 11.29 18.11 1.38
C ASP A 217 9.77 18.38 1.35
N GLU A 218 9.17 18.73 2.48
CA GLU A 218 7.73 18.95 2.55
C GLU A 218 7.25 20.16 1.77
N GLU A 219 8.09 21.20 1.62
CA GLU A 219 7.74 22.39 0.84
C GLU A 219 7.72 22.07 -0.65
N ASP A 220 8.70 21.29 -1.12
CA ASP A 220 8.69 20.73 -2.48
C ASP A 220 7.41 19.90 -2.73
N LEU A 221 7.00 19.05 -1.78
CA LEU A 221 5.79 18.23 -1.91
C LEU A 221 4.52 19.08 -1.93
N LYS A 222 4.43 20.16 -1.14
CA LYS A 222 3.32 21.13 -1.18
C LYS A 222 3.26 21.87 -2.52
N GLN A 223 4.41 22.28 -3.06
CA GLN A 223 4.47 22.89 -4.38
C GLN A 223 4.00 21.94 -5.47
N ILE A 224 4.40 20.67 -5.41
CA ILE A 224 3.90 19.64 -6.33
C ILE A 224 2.37 19.49 -6.18
N SER A 225 1.86 19.34 -4.96
CA SER A 225 0.42 19.23 -4.68
C SER A 225 -0.37 20.38 -5.33
N ASN A 226 0.05 21.63 -5.10
CA ASN A 226 -0.61 22.81 -5.66
C ASN A 226 -0.62 22.82 -7.21
N ARG A 227 0.43 22.28 -7.85
CA ARG A 227 0.47 22.17 -9.31
C ARG A 227 -0.44 21.06 -9.82
N LEU A 228 -0.53 19.94 -9.10
CA LEU A 228 -1.38 18.80 -9.46
C LEU A 228 -2.88 19.13 -9.37
N GLU A 229 -3.30 19.99 -8.45
CA GLU A 229 -4.69 20.48 -8.36
C GLU A 229 -5.17 21.08 -9.69
N SER A 230 -4.31 21.86 -10.37
CA SER A 230 -4.63 22.44 -11.68
C SER A 230 -4.83 21.40 -12.79
N MET A 231 -4.35 20.17 -12.57
CA MET A 231 -4.46 19.02 -13.47
C MET A 231 -5.58 18.04 -13.06
N LYS A 232 -6.41 18.42 -12.08
CA LYS A 232 -7.46 17.55 -11.49
C LYS A 232 -6.90 16.26 -10.91
N LEU A 233 -5.73 16.36 -10.29
CA LEU A 233 -5.13 15.28 -9.52
C LEU A 233 -5.15 15.69 -8.06
N ASP A 234 -5.81 14.87 -7.25
CA ASP A 234 -5.84 15.04 -5.81
C ASP A 234 -4.57 14.45 -5.20
N SER A 235 -4.16 15.00 -4.06
CA SER A 235 -3.00 14.47 -3.36
C SER A 235 -3.08 14.69 -1.85
N ILE A 236 -2.35 13.87 -1.10
CA ILE A 236 -2.19 14.03 0.34
C ILE A 236 -0.75 13.78 0.76
N LEU A 237 -0.23 14.69 1.58
CA LEU A 237 1.07 14.57 2.23
C LEU A 237 0.94 13.62 3.43
N THR A 238 1.79 12.61 3.49
CA THR A 238 1.84 11.63 4.59
C THR A 238 3.26 11.12 4.77
N SER A 239 3.47 10.05 5.54
CA SER A 239 4.77 9.44 5.78
C SER A 239 4.70 7.92 5.73
N ILE A 240 5.85 7.28 5.56
CA ILE A 240 5.96 5.83 5.73
C ILE A 240 5.66 5.49 7.20
N ALA A 241 4.77 4.52 7.42
CA ALA A 241 4.38 4.11 8.75
C ALA A 241 5.58 3.52 9.53
N PRO A 242 5.64 3.69 10.86
CA PRO A 242 6.70 3.08 11.66
C PRO A 242 6.79 1.57 11.46
N GLN A 243 8.01 1.04 11.46
CA GLN A 243 8.23 -0.39 11.55
C GLN A 243 7.66 -0.89 12.89
N ARG A 244 6.87 -1.96 12.84
CA ARG A 244 6.42 -2.65 14.05
C ARG A 244 7.38 -3.79 14.36
N ILE A 245 7.75 -3.90 15.64
CA ILE A 245 8.45 -5.07 16.14
C ILE A 245 7.37 -6.14 16.34
N VAL A 246 7.42 -7.15 15.49
CA VAL A 246 6.44 -8.24 15.40
C VAL A 246 7.04 -9.54 15.91
#